data_AF-A0A7C3YWB4-F1
#
_entry.id   AF-A0A7C3YWB4-F1
#
_cell.length_a   1.000
_cell.length_b   1.000
_cell.length_c   1.000
_cell.angle_alpha   90.00
_cell.angle_beta   90.00
_cell.angle_gamma   90.00
#
_symmetry.space_group_name_H-M   'P 1'
#
loop_
_entity.id
_entity.type
_entity.pdbx_description
1 polymer ?
#
loop_
_entity_poly.entity_id
_entity_poly.type
_entity_poly.pdbx_seq_one_letter_code
_entity_poly.pdbx_strand_id
1 'polypeptide(L)'
;MCILINFPICPEMRETFQHPLVYDLQELFRYIVDYSVIEVLESGLKKSNFITTENYHIRLKPDTAKMLIEKIENNFNNRYEFRNKQHTLENVMFDNIRELSRYIMGNSKHLEFSIPDIEIKRNDNSQVRDKIMSINPEKRKELKINKSTLWYQQKKIKEGKSIKIYSKTKVKIE
;
A
#
# COMPACT_ATOMS: atom_id res chain seq x y z
N MET A 1 -14.81 8.22 -1.84
CA MET A 1 -14.22 8.80 -0.61
C MET A 1 -12.74 9.02 -0.89
N CYS A 2 -12.37 10.17 -1.45
CA CYS A 2 -10.97 10.47 -1.75
C CYS A 2 -10.30 10.99 -0.48
N ILE A 3 -9.30 10.27 0.02
CA ILE A 3 -8.44 10.75 1.10
C ILE A 3 -7.44 11.70 0.44
N LEU A 4 -7.77 12.99 0.42
CA LEU A 4 -6.80 14.04 0.14
C LEU A 4 -5.80 14.06 1.30
N ILE A 5 -4.62 13.47 1.09
CA ILE A 5 -3.48 13.65 1.98
C ILE A 5 -3.00 15.09 1.77
N ASN A 6 -3.59 16.02 2.52
CA ASN A 6 -3.13 17.40 2.57
C ASN A 6 -1.77 17.46 3.28
N PHE A 7 -0.71 17.53 2.50
CA PHE A 7 0.56 18.13 2.90
C PHE A 7 0.36 19.63 3.21
N PRO A 8 1.25 20.27 3.99
CA PRO A 8 1.11 21.68 4.32
C PRO A 8 1.48 22.52 3.10
N ILE A 9 0.54 22.67 2.18
CA ILE A 9 0.55 23.75 1.20
C ILE A 9 -0.23 24.90 1.86
N CYS A 10 0.37 26.09 1.82
CA CYS A 10 -0.02 27.34 2.47
C CYS A 10 -1.53 27.65 2.54
N PRO A 11 -1.97 28.45 3.53
CA PRO A 11 -3.38 28.71 3.81
C PRO A 11 -3.94 29.79 2.87
N GLU A 12 -4.04 29.49 1.59
CA GLU A 12 -4.81 30.28 0.62
C GLU A 12 -5.57 29.33 -0.31
N MET A 13 -6.66 28.74 0.22
CA MET A 13 -7.63 28.01 -0.59
C MET A 13 -8.43 28.98 -1.47
N ARG A 14 -7.90 29.25 -2.66
CA ARG A 14 -8.65 29.60 -3.87
C ARG A 14 -7.79 29.21 -5.06
N GLU A 15 -7.83 27.95 -5.49
CA GLU A 15 -7.49 27.52 -6.85
C GLU A 15 -7.68 26.00 -7.00
N THR A 16 -8.93 25.55 -7.09
CA THR A 16 -9.27 24.16 -7.46
C THR A 16 -9.03 23.86 -8.96
N PHE A 17 -8.27 24.69 -9.68
CA PHE A 17 -8.06 24.60 -11.13
C PHE A 17 -6.60 24.71 -11.58
N GLN A 18 -5.63 24.65 -10.66
CA GLN A 18 -4.26 25.03 -11.05
C GLN A 18 -3.60 24.03 -12.02
N HIS A 19 -3.97 22.73 -12.00
CA HIS A 19 -3.34 21.70 -12.85
C HIS A 19 -4.28 20.54 -13.26
N PRO A 20 -5.20 20.70 -14.23
CA PRO A 20 -6.13 19.64 -14.65
C PRO A 20 -5.43 18.37 -15.16
N LEU A 21 -4.35 18.53 -15.93
CA LEU A 21 -3.56 17.40 -16.45
C LEU A 21 -2.94 16.56 -15.33
N VAL A 22 -2.59 17.17 -14.19
CA VAL A 22 -2.03 16.43 -13.05
C VAL A 22 -3.07 15.48 -12.47
N TYR A 23 -4.33 15.91 -12.35
CA TYR A 23 -5.39 15.05 -11.84
C TYR A 23 -5.71 13.89 -12.79
N ASP A 24 -5.77 14.15 -14.10
CA ASP A 24 -6.01 13.10 -15.09
C ASP A 24 -4.90 12.02 -15.05
N LEU A 25 -3.64 12.45 -14.94
CA LEU A 25 -2.50 11.53 -14.82
C LEU A 25 -2.44 10.84 -13.45
N GLN A 26 -2.85 11.52 -12.38
CA GLN A 26 -2.87 10.97 -11.03
C GLN A 26 -3.79 9.75 -10.93
N GLU A 27 -4.92 9.72 -11.66
CA GLU A 27 -5.84 8.57 -11.64
C GLU A 27 -5.14 7.27 -12.06
N LEU A 28 -4.13 7.32 -12.94
CA LEU A 28 -3.34 6.15 -13.34
C LEU A 28 -2.55 5.54 -12.17
N PHE A 29 -2.15 6.33 -11.17
CA PHE A 29 -1.29 5.90 -10.05
C PHE A 29 -2.00 5.95 -8.69
N ARG A 30 -3.29 6.31 -8.67
CA ARG A 30 -4.09 6.46 -7.45
C ARG A 30 -4.09 5.22 -6.56
N TYR A 31 -4.08 4.04 -7.18
CA TYR A 31 -4.06 2.76 -6.49
C TYR A 31 -2.83 2.56 -5.57
N ILE A 32 -1.70 3.24 -5.84
CA ILE A 32 -0.52 3.21 -4.96
C ILE A 32 -0.83 3.84 -3.62
N VAL A 33 -1.53 4.97 -3.65
CA VAL A 33 -1.93 5.69 -2.43
C VAL A 33 -2.89 4.82 -1.63
N ASP A 34 -3.89 4.23 -2.29
CA ASP A 34 -4.84 3.32 -1.64
C ASP A 34 -4.13 2.14 -0.99
N TYR A 35 -3.15 1.53 -1.69
CA TYR A 35 -2.34 0.46 -1.16
C TYR A 35 -1.52 0.89 0.06
N SER A 36 -0.82 2.03 -0.01
CA SER A 36 -0.08 2.59 1.12
C SER A 36 -0.97 2.87 2.34
N VAL A 37 -2.20 3.36 2.12
CA VAL A 37 -3.17 3.59 3.19
C VAL A 37 -3.57 2.28 3.85
N ILE A 38 -3.84 1.22 3.07
CA ILE A 38 -4.16 -0.11 3.61
C ILE A 38 -3.01 -0.62 4.49
N GLU A 39 -1.76 -0.54 4.01
CA GLU A 39 -0.60 -0.99 4.78
C GLU A 39 -0.41 -0.19 6.09
N VAL A 40 -0.67 1.12 6.06
CA VAL A 40 -0.62 1.96 7.24
C VAL A 40 -1.74 1.60 8.22
N LEU A 41 -2.95 1.31 7.75
CA LEU A 41 -4.05 0.87 8.61
C LEU A 41 -3.72 -0.46 9.31
N GLU A 42 -3.07 -1.38 8.59
CA GLU A 42 -2.62 -2.67 9.12
C GLU A 42 -1.53 -2.56 10.19
N SER A 43 -0.80 -1.44 10.23
CA SER A 43 0.16 -1.17 11.30
C SER A 43 -0.49 -0.88 12.66
N GLY A 44 -1.81 -0.66 12.70
CA GLY A 44 -2.58 -0.48 13.94
C GLY A 44 -2.76 0.99 14.35
N LEU A 45 -3.22 1.84 13.43
CA LEU A 45 -3.56 3.24 13.74
C LEU A 45 -4.64 3.33 14.83
N LYS A 46 -4.48 4.28 15.74
CA LYS A 46 -5.41 4.56 16.85
C LYS A 46 -6.04 5.94 16.67
N LYS A 47 -7.16 6.19 17.37
CA LYS A 47 -7.79 7.53 17.41
C LYS A 47 -6.82 8.63 17.85
N SER A 48 -5.86 8.30 18.72
CA SER A 48 -4.80 9.21 19.18
C SER A 48 -3.86 9.70 18.07
N ASN A 49 -3.84 9.07 16.90
CA ASN A 49 -3.02 9.47 15.75
C ASN A 49 -3.66 10.58 14.91
N PHE A 50 -4.88 10.99 15.26
CA PHE A 50 -5.64 12.01 14.55
C PHE A 50 -5.95 13.20 15.45
N ILE A 51 -6.21 14.34 14.80
CA ILE A 51 -6.66 15.58 15.43
C ILE A 51 -8.08 15.84 14.91
N THR A 52 -9.02 16.04 15.83
CA THR A 52 -10.35 16.54 15.47
C THR A 52 -10.34 18.04 15.71
N THR A 53 -10.54 18.83 14.66
CA THR A 53 -10.64 20.28 14.80
C THR A 53 -12.01 20.67 15.36
N GLU A 54 -12.17 21.92 15.78
CA GLU A 54 -13.45 22.45 16.28
C GLU A 54 -14.58 22.32 15.25
N ASN A 55 -14.26 22.46 13.96
CA ASN A 55 -15.20 22.25 12.84
C ASN A 55 -15.43 20.76 12.51
N TYR A 56 -15.11 19.83 13.41
CA TYR A 56 -15.26 18.37 13.21
C TYR A 56 -14.50 17.78 12.02
N HIS A 57 -13.48 18.46 11.49
CA HIS A 57 -12.59 17.87 10.50
C HIS A 57 -11.54 16.99 11.18
N ILE A 58 -11.27 15.83 10.57
CA ILE A 58 -10.24 14.91 11.01
C ILE A 58 -8.96 15.22 10.22
N ARG A 59 -7.86 15.48 10.94
CA ARG A 59 -6.53 15.69 10.38
C ARG A 59 -5.57 14.64 10.92
N LEU A 60 -4.58 14.24 10.11
CA LEU A 60 -3.49 13.38 10.56
C LEU A 60 -2.55 14.17 11.48
N LYS A 61 -2.05 13.53 12.54
CA LYS A 61 -0.93 14.08 13.29
C LYS A 61 0.36 14.05 12.46
N PRO A 62 1.32 14.96 12.72
CA PRO A 62 2.58 15.04 11.96
C PRO A 62 3.31 13.70 11.84
N ASP A 63 3.43 12.94 12.94
CA ASP A 63 4.13 11.65 12.93
C ASP A 63 3.45 10.62 12.03
N THR A 64 2.11 10.61 12.02
CA THR A 64 1.32 9.67 11.22
C THR A 64 1.30 10.09 9.75
N ALA A 65 1.26 11.39 9.47
CA ALA A 65 1.44 11.91 8.13
C ALA A 65 2.82 11.53 7.59
N LYS A 66 3.89 11.76 8.35
CA LYS A 66 5.26 11.38 7.96
C LYS A 66 5.38 9.89 7.64
N MET A 67 4.83 9.03 8.50
CA MET A 67 4.81 7.58 8.26
C MET A 67 4.08 7.19 6.97
N LEU A 68 2.94 7.84 6.68
CA LEU A 68 2.19 7.60 5.44
C LEU A 68 2.99 8.04 4.20
N ILE A 69 3.68 9.17 4.29
CA ILE A 69 4.51 9.70 3.21
C ILE A 69 5.66 8.75 2.90
N GLU A 70 6.40 8.34 3.94
CA GLU A 70 7.47 7.35 3.79
C GLU A 70 6.94 6.05 3.17
N LYS A 71 5.72 5.64 3.51
CA LYS A 71 5.10 4.43 2.94
C LYS A 71 4.76 4.59 1.45
N ILE A 72 4.27 5.76 1.05
CA ILE A 72 4.00 6.09 -0.36
C ILE A 72 5.32 6.13 -1.14
N GLU A 73 6.32 6.84 -0.63
CA GLU A 73 7.65 6.92 -1.26
C GLU A 73 8.28 5.54 -1.45
N ASN A 74 8.24 4.69 -0.42
CA ASN A 74 8.74 3.32 -0.52
C ASN A 74 8.00 2.51 -1.58
N ASN A 75 6.67 2.67 -1.69
CA ASN A 75 5.88 1.96 -2.70
C ASN A 75 6.17 2.48 -4.12
N PHE A 76 6.40 3.78 -4.31
CA PHE A 76 6.83 4.32 -5.61
C PHE A 76 8.23 3.86 -6.03
N ASN A 77 9.15 3.73 -5.06
CA ASN A 77 10.53 3.31 -5.29
C ASN A 77 10.71 1.79 -5.40
N ASN A 78 9.68 1.01 -5.08
CA ASN A 78 9.71 -0.44 -5.25
C ASN A 78 9.88 -0.80 -6.74
N ARG A 79 10.59 -1.90 -6.97
CA ARG A 79 10.78 -2.44 -8.32
C ARG A 79 9.66 -3.41 -8.64
N TYR A 80 8.98 -3.13 -9.75
CA TYR A 80 7.91 -3.95 -10.29
C TYR A 80 8.39 -4.60 -11.57
N GLU A 81 7.99 -5.85 -11.77
CA GLU A 81 8.22 -6.53 -13.02
C GLU A 81 7.25 -5.96 -14.07
N PHE A 82 7.82 -5.34 -15.09
CA PHE A 82 7.07 -4.66 -16.12
C PHE A 82 7.82 -4.81 -17.44
N ARG A 83 7.15 -5.32 -18.48
CA ARG A 83 7.76 -5.59 -19.80
C ARG A 83 9.06 -6.41 -19.69
N ASN A 84 9.06 -7.45 -18.85
CA ASN A 84 10.20 -8.35 -18.58
C ASN A 84 11.45 -7.65 -18.00
N LYS A 85 11.28 -6.47 -17.41
CA LYS A 85 12.33 -5.71 -16.73
C LYS A 85 11.83 -5.20 -15.39
N GLN A 86 12.76 -4.86 -14.51
CA GLN A 86 12.44 -4.29 -13.20
C GLN A 86 12.43 -2.76 -13.32
N HIS A 87 11.26 -2.15 -13.19
CA HIS A 87 11.08 -0.70 -13.26
C HIS A 87 10.55 -0.16 -11.93
N THR A 88 10.98 1.04 -11.55
CA THR A 88 10.31 1.81 -10.49
C THR A 88 9.05 2.45 -11.07
N LEU A 89 8.05 2.72 -10.23
CA LEU A 89 6.81 3.36 -10.69
C LEU A 89 7.05 4.78 -11.18
N GLU A 90 8.03 5.48 -10.61
CA GLU A 90 8.46 6.80 -11.09
C GLU A 90 8.88 6.74 -12.56
N ASN A 91 9.67 5.73 -12.95
CA ASN A 91 10.10 5.57 -14.34
C ASN A 91 8.92 5.23 -15.26
N VAL A 92 7.99 4.37 -14.80
CA VAL A 92 6.76 4.05 -15.54
C VAL A 92 5.91 5.31 -15.75
N MET A 93 5.76 6.15 -14.72
CA MET A 93 5.04 7.43 -14.81
C MET A 93 5.70 8.35 -15.83
N PHE A 94 7.03 8.48 -15.78
CA PHE A 94 7.77 9.30 -16.74
C PHE A 94 7.62 8.79 -18.19
N ASP A 95 7.67 7.48 -18.39
CA ASP A 95 7.49 6.86 -19.71
C ASP A 95 6.06 7.10 -20.26
N ASN A 96 5.04 6.97 -19.42
CA ASN A 96 3.64 7.28 -19.78
C ASN A 96 3.45 8.76 -20.16
N ILE A 97 4.08 9.69 -19.43
CA ILE A 97 4.04 11.12 -19.76
C ILE A 97 4.75 11.40 -21.08
N ARG A 98 5.89 10.74 -21.33
CA ARG A 98 6.62 10.84 -22.59
C ARG A 98 5.80 10.29 -23.75
N GLU A 99 5.05 9.21 -23.55
CA GLU A 99 4.14 8.66 -24.55
C GLU A 99 3.01 9.65 -24.89
N LEU A 100 2.39 10.24 -23.86
CA LEU A 100 1.39 11.29 -24.05
C LEU A 100 1.97 12.48 -24.85
N SER A 101 3.18 12.93 -24.51
CA SER A 101 3.86 14.01 -25.25
C SER A 101 4.05 13.65 -26.73
N ARG A 102 4.49 12.42 -27.04
CA ARG A 102 4.66 11.94 -28.42
C ARG A 102 3.34 11.89 -29.17
N TYR A 103 2.27 11.45 -28.51
CA TYR A 103 0.93 11.40 -29.11
C TYR A 103 0.42 12.81 -29.46
N ILE A 104 0.54 13.76 -28.53
CA ILE A 104 0.13 15.17 -28.76
C ILE A 104 0.94 15.80 -29.91
N MET A 105 2.24 15.48 -30.02
CA MET A 105 3.08 15.97 -31.12
C MET A 105 2.83 15.28 -32.46
N GLY A 106 1.95 14.27 -32.53
CA GLY A 106 1.69 13.49 -33.74
C GLY A 106 2.77 12.45 -34.08
N ASN A 107 3.75 12.24 -33.19
CA ASN A 107 4.81 11.25 -33.35
C ASN A 107 4.33 9.81 -33.06
N SER A 108 3.17 9.66 -32.40
CA SER A 108 2.48 8.38 -32.19
C SER A 108 1.05 8.48 -32.67
N LYS A 109 0.54 7.41 -33.32
CA LYS A 109 -0.85 7.32 -33.78
C LYS A 109 -1.82 6.86 -32.71
N HIS A 110 -1.31 6.21 -31.67
CA HIS A 110 -2.09 5.63 -30.58
C HIS A 110 -1.50 6.09 -29.24
N LEU A 111 -2.37 6.25 -28.25
CA LEU A 111 -2.00 6.56 -26.87
C LEU A 111 -2.40 5.37 -26.01
N GLU A 112 -1.42 4.70 -25.40
CA GLU A 112 -1.68 3.58 -24.52
C GLU A 112 -0.88 3.74 -23.22
N PHE A 113 -1.55 4.10 -22.14
CA PHE A 113 -0.91 4.12 -20.83
C PHE A 113 -0.65 2.70 -20.37
N SER A 114 0.62 2.41 -20.07
CA SER A 114 1.01 1.11 -19.58
C SER A 114 1.30 1.20 -18.08
N ILE A 115 0.52 0.48 -17.28
CA ILE A 115 0.65 0.45 -15.82
C ILE A 115 0.99 -0.99 -15.43
N PRO A 116 2.00 -1.22 -14.58
CA PRO A 116 2.32 -2.57 -14.11
C PRO A 116 1.22 -3.10 -13.21
N ASP A 117 0.95 -4.40 -13.33
CA ASP A 117 0.17 -5.11 -12.34
C ASP A 117 0.95 -5.14 -11.03
N ILE A 118 0.38 -4.59 -9.96
CA ILE A 118 0.99 -4.68 -8.64
C ILE A 118 0.62 -6.00 -8.00
N GLU A 119 1.66 -6.82 -7.78
CA GLU A 119 1.56 -7.96 -6.91
C GLU A 119 1.50 -7.49 -5.45
N ILE A 120 0.30 -7.52 -4.88
CA ILE A 120 0.09 -7.28 -3.44
C ILE A 120 0.65 -8.48 -2.66
N LYS A 121 1.90 -8.37 -2.22
CA LYS A 121 2.60 -9.42 -1.45
C LYS A 121 2.11 -9.47 0.01
N ARG A 122 0.88 -9.91 0.23
CA ARG A 122 0.38 -10.25 1.57
C ARG A 122 0.77 -11.67 1.95
N ASN A 123 1.63 -11.81 2.95
CA ASN A 123 2.05 -13.12 3.44
C ASN A 123 1.13 -13.65 4.57
N ASP A 124 0.41 -12.76 5.26
CA ASP A 124 -0.55 -13.06 6.32
C ASP A 124 -1.95 -12.49 5.97
N ASN A 125 -2.74 -13.27 5.24
CA ASN A 125 -4.15 -12.95 5.04
C ASN A 125 -4.96 -13.22 6.36
N SER A 126 -6.16 -12.64 6.50
CA SER A 126 -7.02 -12.86 7.69
C SER A 126 -7.29 -14.35 7.91
N GLN A 127 -7.60 -15.10 6.85
CA GLN A 127 -7.86 -16.54 6.92
C GLN A 127 -6.66 -17.33 7.48
N VAL A 128 -5.43 -16.96 7.15
CA VAL A 128 -4.19 -17.58 7.64
C VAL A 128 -3.98 -17.22 9.11
N ARG A 129 -4.28 -15.98 9.52
CA ARG A 129 -4.27 -15.58 10.93
C ARG A 129 -5.29 -16.37 11.75
N ASP A 130 -6.52 -16.47 11.24
CA ASP A 130 -7.61 -17.21 11.88
C ASP A 130 -7.30 -18.71 11.95
N LYS A 131 -6.77 -19.28 10.85
CA LYS A 131 -6.28 -20.66 10.82
C LYS A 131 -5.20 -20.87 11.88
N ILE A 132 -4.15 -20.04 11.96
CA ILE A 132 -3.07 -20.15 12.97
C ILE A 132 -3.62 -20.06 14.40
N MET A 133 -4.61 -19.19 14.64
CA MET A 133 -5.27 -19.05 15.94
C MET A 133 -6.12 -20.28 16.30
N SER A 134 -6.71 -20.96 15.30
CA SER A 134 -7.51 -22.18 15.48
C SER A 134 -6.68 -23.46 15.64
N ILE A 135 -5.36 -23.43 15.42
CA ILE A 135 -4.51 -24.63 15.54
C ILE A 135 -4.45 -25.07 17.00
N ASN A 136 -5.07 -26.21 17.29
CA ASN A 136 -4.98 -26.90 18.57
C ASN A 136 -3.68 -27.75 18.65
N PRO A 137 -3.30 -28.27 19.84
CA PRO A 137 -2.09 -29.05 20.02
C PRO A 137 -2.01 -30.34 19.18
N GLU A 138 -3.15 -30.92 18.82
CA GLU A 138 -3.27 -32.15 18.02
C GLU A 138 -3.01 -31.87 16.54
N LYS A 139 -3.74 -30.90 15.97
CA LYS A 139 -3.56 -30.40 14.60
C LYS A 139 -2.16 -29.85 14.38
N ARG A 140 -1.53 -29.26 15.41
CA ARG A 140 -0.10 -28.87 15.35
C ARG A 140 0.82 -30.08 15.09
N LYS A 141 0.56 -31.21 15.77
CA LYS A 141 1.36 -32.44 15.60
C LYS A 141 1.17 -33.00 14.19
N GLU A 142 -0.06 -33.01 13.68
CA GLU A 142 -0.38 -33.43 12.30
C GLU A 142 0.36 -32.57 11.26
N LEU A 143 0.34 -31.25 11.42
CA LEU A 143 1.02 -30.31 10.54
C LEU A 143 2.56 -30.30 10.72
N LYS A 144 3.11 -31.06 11.68
CA LYS A 144 4.54 -31.09 12.01
C LYS A 144 5.12 -29.69 12.20
N ILE A 145 4.40 -28.82 12.92
CA ILE A 145 4.83 -27.45 13.26
C ILE A 145 5.47 -27.46 14.67
N ASN A 146 6.64 -26.82 14.81
CA ASN A 146 7.29 -26.70 16.10
C ASN A 146 6.42 -25.89 17.09
N LYS A 147 6.36 -26.33 18.35
CA LYS A 147 5.61 -25.66 19.43
C LYS A 147 6.03 -24.20 19.59
N SER A 148 7.33 -23.92 19.55
CA SER A 148 7.86 -22.55 19.68
C SER A 148 7.44 -21.66 18.52
N THR A 149 7.45 -22.20 17.28
CA THR A 149 7.01 -21.48 16.07
C THR A 149 5.53 -21.13 16.15
N LEU A 150 4.66 -22.08 16.49
CA LEU A 150 3.22 -21.82 16.62
C LEU A 150 2.93 -20.79 17.71
N TRP A 151 3.55 -20.94 18.89
CA TRP A 151 3.38 -20.01 19.99
C TRP A 151 3.82 -18.58 19.63
N TYR A 152 4.96 -18.43 18.94
CA TYR A 152 5.44 -17.14 18.48
C TYR A 152 4.46 -16.49 17.49
N GLN A 153 3.94 -17.26 16.54
CA GLN A 153 2.97 -16.78 15.55
C GLN A 153 1.66 -16.33 16.23
N GLN A 154 1.09 -17.16 17.11
CA GLN A 154 -0.12 -16.82 17.87
C GLN A 154 0.09 -15.59 18.78
N LYS A 155 1.25 -15.48 19.44
CA LYS A 155 1.60 -14.31 20.24
C LYS A 155 1.64 -13.04 19.39
N LYS A 156 2.29 -13.07 18.22
CA LYS A 156 2.34 -11.91 17.32
C LYS A 156 0.98 -11.51 16.77
N ILE A 157 0.11 -12.47 16.45
CA ILE A 157 -1.28 -12.20 16.04
C ILE A 157 -2.03 -11.47 17.15
N LYS A 158 -1.94 -11.96 18.39
CA LYS A 158 -2.57 -11.32 19.56
C LYS A 158 -2.06 -9.90 19.80
N GLU A 159 -0.79 -9.64 19.50
CA GLU A 159 -0.19 -8.30 19.57
C GLU A 159 -0.53 -7.41 18.35
N GLY A 160 -1.32 -7.91 17.38
CA GLY A 160 -1.69 -7.19 16.16
C GLY A 160 -0.56 -7.04 15.14
N LYS A 161 0.59 -7.67 15.36
CA LYS A 161 1.79 -7.52 14.53
C LYS A 161 1.75 -8.42 13.30
N SER A 162 2.43 -8.01 12.23
CA SER A 162 2.63 -8.86 11.06
C SER A 162 3.46 -10.10 11.40
N ILE A 163 3.14 -11.21 10.75
CA ILE A 163 3.83 -12.48 10.96
C ILE A 163 4.67 -12.81 9.72
N LYS A 164 5.94 -13.14 9.93
CA LYS A 164 6.73 -13.78 8.89
C LYS A 164 6.37 -15.27 8.82
N ILE A 165 5.60 -15.65 7.81
CA ILE A 165 5.29 -17.04 7.53
C ILE A 165 6.25 -17.53 6.45
N TYR A 166 7.04 -18.54 6.77
CA TYR A 166 7.92 -19.18 5.79
C TYR A 166 7.10 -20.07 4.87
N SER A 167 7.51 -20.18 3.61
CA SER A 167 6.84 -21.01 2.59
C SER A 167 6.55 -22.44 3.07
N LYS A 168 7.51 -23.07 3.76
CA LYS A 168 7.37 -24.41 4.36
C LYS A 168 6.21 -24.53 5.35
N THR A 169 5.89 -23.45 6.05
CA THR A 169 4.79 -23.41 7.03
C THR A 169 3.49 -22.97 6.36
N LYS A 170 3.57 -22.10 5.35
CA LYS A 170 2.42 -21.63 4.57
C LYS A 170 1.70 -22.78 3.86
N VAL A 171 2.44 -23.65 3.16
CA VAL A 171 1.91 -24.83 2.44
C VAL A 171 1.21 -25.83 3.37
N LYS A 172 1.52 -25.81 4.67
CA LYS A 172 0.91 -26.71 5.65
C LYS A 172 -0.39 -26.16 6.24
N ILE A 173 -0.64 -24.86 6.09
CA ILE A 173 -1.77 -24.14 6.69
C ILE A 173 -2.82 -23.82 5.62
N GLU A 174 -2.39 -23.59 4.37
CA GLU A 174 -3.28 -23.52 3.20
C GLU A 174 -4.01 -24.83 2.97
#